data_AF-A0A3L6G6K4-F1
#
_entry.id   AF-A0A3L6G6K4-F1
#
_cell.length_a   1.000
_cell.length_b   1.000
_cell.length_c   1.000
_cell.angle_alpha   90.00
_cell.angle_beta   90.00
_cell.angle_gamma   90.00
#
_symmetry.space_group_name_H-M   'P 1'
#
loop_
_entity.id
_entity.type
_entity.pdbx_description
1 polymer ?
#
loop_
_entity_poly.entity_id
_entity_poly.type
_entity_poly.pdbx_seq_one_letter_code
_entity_poly.pdbx_strand_id
1 'polypeptide(L)' 'MPRRDGGSWNAIISASSRAGHPAEAFSLFADMNSLGIRPKDVTLASVLACCVLLSALTCVVHSGYMVISQRGASSPM' A
#
# COMPACT_ATOMS: atom_id res chain seq x y z
N MET A 1 28.27 -12.73 1.67
CA MET A 1 26.89 -12.31 1.97
C MET A 1 26.75 -10.86 1.50
N PRO A 2 25.96 -10.53 0.46
CA PRO A 2 25.87 -9.14 0.01
C PRO A 2 25.18 -8.33 1.10
N ARG A 3 25.89 -7.32 1.61
CA ARG A 3 25.40 -6.42 2.63
C ARG A 3 24.18 -5.69 2.04
N ARG A 4 23.00 -5.82 2.67
CA ARG A 4 21.82 -5.05 2.26
C ARG A 4 22.03 -3.60 2.69
N ASP A 5 22.66 -2.81 1.83
CA ASP A 5 22.80 -1.38 2.01
C ASP A 5 21.45 -0.68 1.76
N GLY A 6 21.28 0.55 2.26
CA GLY A 6 20.03 1.31 2.10
C GLY A 6 19.59 1.52 0.64
N GLY A 7 20.51 1.40 -0.33
CA GLY A 7 20.17 1.37 -1.76
C GLY A 7 19.39 0.12 -2.18
N SER A 8 19.74 -1.05 -1.64
CA SER A 8 19.08 -2.33 -1.94
C SER A 8 17.66 -2.37 -1.38
N TRP A 9 17.45 -1.85 -0.17
CA TRP A 9 16.11 -1.72 0.42
C TRP A 9 15.19 -0.83 -0.41
N ASN A 10 15.71 0.29 -0.90
CA ASN A 10 14.94 1.18 -1.76
C ASN A 10 14.55 0.50 -3.07
N ALA A 11 15.47 -0.23 -3.69
CA ALA A 11 15.16 -0.97 -4.92
C ALA A 11 14.04 -2.01 -4.70
N ILE A 12 14.08 -2.74 -3.58
CA ILE A 12 13.06 -3.74 -3.24
C ILE A 12 11.73 -3.06 -2.93
N ILE A 13 11.71 -2.02 -2.09
CA ILE A 13 10.47 -1.31 -1.71
C ILE A 13 9.81 -0.65 -2.94
N SER A 14 10.60 0.00 -3.80
CA SER A 14 10.09 0.59 -5.05
C SER A 14 9.66 -0.47 -6.07
N ALA A 15 10.25 -1.65 -6.08
CA ALA A 15 9.79 -2.78 -6.90
C ALA A 15 8.46 -3.34 -6.37
N SER A 16 8.34 -3.61 -5.06
CA SER A 16 7.11 -4.11 -4.44
C SER A 16 5.94 -3.13 -4.56
N SER A 17 6.21 -1.82 -4.41
CA SER A 17 5.22 -0.76 -4.63
C SER A 17 4.66 -0.78 -6.07
N ARG A 18 5.54 -0.86 -7.08
CA ARG A 18 5.15 -0.93 -8.50
C ARG A 18 4.50 -2.27 -8.88
N ALA A 19 4.86 -3.35 -8.19
CA ALA A 19 4.26 -4.66 -8.39
C ALA A 19 2.83 -4.78 -7.84
N GLY A 20 2.30 -3.73 -7.20
CA GLY A 20 0.94 -3.73 -6.64
C GLY A 20 0.83 -4.46 -5.30
N HIS A 21 1.94 -4.63 -4.58
CA HIS A 21 1.99 -5.26 -3.26
C HIS A 21 2.30 -4.21 -2.17
N PRO A 22 1.36 -3.28 -1.89
CA PRO A 22 1.59 -2.19 -0.93
C PRO A 22 1.86 -2.71 0.49
N ALA A 23 1.20 -3.80 0.90
CA ALA A 23 1.38 -4.40 2.22
C ALA A 23 2.80 -4.93 2.43
N GLU A 24 3.39 -5.56 1.41
CA GLU A 24 4.76 -6.07 1.45
C GLU A 24 5.78 -4.92 1.49
N ALA A 25 5.55 -3.86 0.71
CA ALA A 25 6.36 -2.65 0.75
C ALA A 25 6.37 -1.99 2.15
N PHE A 26 5.22 -2.00 2.84
CA PHE A 26 5.11 -1.53 4.23
C PHE A 26 5.89 -2.42 5.22
N SER A 27 5.80 -3.74 5.08
CA SER A 27 6.55 -4.67 5.92
C SER A 27 8.06 -4.48 5.76
N LEU A 28 8.52 -4.34 4.51
CA LEU A 28 9.93 -4.10 4.20
C LEU A 28 10.42 -2.74 4.70
N PHE A 29 9.58 -1.71 4.66
CA PHE A 29 9.88 -0.42 5.25
C PHE A 29 10.01 -0.50 6.78
N ALA A 30 9.12 -1.25 7.44
CA ALA A 30 9.19 -1.48 8.88
C ALA A 30 10.47 -2.24 9.28
N ASP A 31 10.86 -3.26 8.51
CA ASP A 31 12.11 -3.99 8.70
C ASP A 31 13.34 -3.10 8.49
N MET A 32 13.33 -2.25 7.46
CA MET A 32 14.41 -1.28 7.24
C MET A 32 14.54 -0.30 8.41
N ASN A 33 13.41 0.16 8.96
CA ASN A 33 13.39 1.06 10.11
C ASN A 33 13.85 0.36 11.40
N SER A 34 13.46 -0.91 11.62
CA SER A 34 13.90 -1.70 12.80
C SER A 34 15.40 -1.99 12.78
N LEU A 35 16.00 -2.09 11.59
CA LEU A 35 17.43 -2.21 11.39
C LEU A 35 18.19 -0.87 11.54
N GLY A 36 17.51 0.23 11.85
CA GLY A 36 18.12 1.57 11.98
C GLY A 36 18.58 2.16 10.64
N ILE A 37 18.13 1.59 9.51
CA ILE A 37 18.49 2.07 8.18
C ILE A 37 17.55 3.21 7.80
N ARG A 38 18.13 4.39 7.60
CA ARG A 38 17.36 5.61 7.33
C ARG A 38 16.69 5.54 5.95
N PRO A 39 15.35 5.66 5.87
CA PRO A 39 14.64 5.74 4.60
C PRO A 39 15.10 6.94 3.78
N LYS A 40 15.12 6.78 2.45
CA LYS A 40 15.29 7.92 1.54
C LYS A 40 13.93 8.47 1.11
N ASP A 41 13.94 9.68 0.57
CA ASP A 41 12.72 10.37 0.10
C ASP A 41 11.94 9.54 -0.93
N VAL A 42 12.63 8.82 -1.81
CA VAL A 42 12.03 7.91 -2.80
C VAL A 42 11.26 6.75 -2.16
N THR A 43 11.73 6.27 -1.01
CA THR A 43 11.11 5.18 -0.25
C THR A 43 9.83 5.66 0.41
N LEU A 44 9.89 6.85 1.04
CA LEU A 44 8.73 7.52 1.63
C LEU A 44 7.66 7.83 0.58
N ALA A 45 8.05 8.37 -0.57
CA ALA A 45 7.11 8.64 -1.66
C ALA A 45 6.41 7.37 -2.16
N SER A 46 7.15 6.26 -2.30
CA SER A 46 6.59 4.96 -2.73
C SER A 46 5.56 4.42 -1.72
N VAL A 47 5.87 4.52 -0.42
CA VAL A 47 4.99 4.07 0.67
C VAL A 47 3.73 4.94 0.75
N LEU A 48 3.86 6.27 0.61
CA LEU A 48 2.72 7.19 0.58
C LEU A 48 1.80 6.92 -0.62
N ALA A 49 2.36 6.70 -1.80
CA ALA A 49 1.58 6.34 -2.99
C ALA A 49 0.81 5.03 -2.78
N CYS A 50 1.44 4.03 -2.16
CA CYS A 50 0.78 2.78 -1.78
C CYS A 50 -0.40 3.00 -0.80
N CYS A 51 -0.26 3.90 0.17
CA CYS A 51 -1.34 4.27 1.09
C CYS A 51 -2.52 4.93 0.37
N VAL A 52 -2.25 5.85 -0.55
CA VAL A 52 -3.30 6.51 -1.35
C VAL A 52 -4.01 5.50 -2.23
N LEU A 53 -3.29 4.56 -2.86
CA LEU A 53 -3.88 3.48 -3.64
C LEU A 53 -4.75 2.55 -2.78
N LEU A 54 -4.28 2.16 -1.59
CA LEU A 54 -5.06 1.33 -0.68
C LEU A 54 -6.34 2.04 -0.20
N SER A 55 -6.23 3.34 0.13
CA SER A 55 -7.38 4.16 0.53
C SER A 55 -8.38 4.33 -0.61
N ALA A 56 -7.91 4.57 -1.84
CA ALA A 56 -8.75 4.63 -3.03
C ALA A 56 -9.48 3.30 -3.28
N LEU A 57 -8.79 2.17 -3.13
CA LEU A 57 -9.39 0.84 -3.23
C LEU A 57 -10.48 0.64 -2.17
N THR A 58 -10.24 1.05 -0.92
CA THR A 58 -11.28 0.99 0.14
C THR A 58 -12.50 1.88 -0.16
N CYS A 59 -12.29 3.03 -0.80
CA CYS A 59 -13.39 3.92 -1.20
C CYS A 59 -14.21 3.31 -2.36
N VAL A 60 -13.55 2.68 -3.33
CA VAL A 60 -14.22 1.98 -4.45
C VAL A 60 -15.03 0.79 -3.97
N VAL A 61 -14.50 -0.03 -3.04
CA VAL A 61 -15.28 -1.16 -2.49
C VAL A 61 -16.43 -0.68 -1.62
N HIS A 62 -16.28 0.41 -0.86
CA HIS A 62 -17.39 0.98 -0.08
C HIS A 62 -18.47 1.59 -0.98
N SER A 63 -18.08 2.31 -2.04
CA SER A 63 -19.02 2.83 -3.04
C SER A 63 -19.71 1.69 -3.79
N GLY A 64 -19.01 0.60 -4.12
CA GLY A 64 -19.59 -0.59 -4.74
C GLY A 64 -20.57 -1.32 -3.83
N TYR A 65 -20.25 -1.44 -2.52
CA TYR A 65 -21.13 -2.05 -1.53
C TYR A 65 -22.38 -1.20 -1.23
N MET A 66 -22.25 0.14 -1.26
CA MET A 66 -23.41 1.03 -1.13
C MET A 66 -24.36 0.94 -2.33
N VAL A 67 -23.84 0.73 -3.55
CA VAL A 67 -24.67 0.58 -4.75
C VAL A 67 -25.49 -0.72 -4.74
N ILE A 68 -24.97 -1.82 -4.18
CA ILE A 68 -25.76 -3.06 -4.00
C ILE A 68 -26.77 -2.99 -2.85
N SER A 69 -26.52 -2.18 -1.81
CA SER A 69 -27.43 -2.05 -0.67
C SER A 69 -28.65 -1.16 -0.94
N GLN A 70 -28.59 -0.22 -1.90
CA GLN A 70 -29.71 0.66 -2.24
C GLN A 70 -30.71 0.03 -3.25
N ARG A 71 -30.44 -1.15 -3.81
CA ARG A 71 -31.35 -1.83 -4.75
C ARG A 71 -32.30 -2.86 -4.10
N GLY A 72 -32.26 -3.04 -2.78
CA GLY A 72 -33.04 -4.06 -2.05
C GLY A 72 -34.27 -3.55 -1.28
N ALA A 73 -34.57 -2.25 -1.29
CA ALA A 73 -35.65 -1.67 -0.48
C ALA A 73 -36.69 -0.95 -1.36
N SER A 74 -37.39 -1.69 -2.21
CA SER A 74 -38.69 -1.26 -2.75
C SER A 74 -39.72 -2.36 -2.46
N SER A 75 -40.46 -2.15 -1.37
CA SER A 75 -41.65 -2.90 -0.97
C SER A 75 -42.71 -2.93 -2.09
N PRO A 76 -43.44 -4.04 -2.28
CA PRO A 76 -44.82 -3.98 -2.71
C PRO A 76 -45.76 -4.26 -1.53
N MET A 77 -46.88 -3.54 -1.55
CA MET A 77 -48.02 -3.65 -0.63
C MET A 77 -48.68 -5.03 -0.66
#